data_AF-A0A962NXC5-F1
#
_entry.id   AF-A0A962NXC5-F1
#
_cell.length_a   1.000
_cell.length_b   1.000
_cell.length_c   1.000
_cell.angle_alpha   90.00
_cell.angle_beta   90.00
_cell.angle_gamma   90.00
#
_symmetry.space_group_name_H-M   'P 1'
#
loop_
_entity.id
_entity.type
_entity.pdbx_description
1 polymer ?
#
loop_
_entity_poly.entity_id
_entity_poly.type
_entity_poly.pdbx_seq_one_letter_code
_entity_poly.pdbx_strand_id
1 'polypeptide(L)' 'AMGWQVFEDTLKTAKLPVYALGGMTKEDVNLAQQCGGQGVAGIRGLFT' A
#
# COMPACT_ATOMS: atom_id res chain seq x y z
N ALA A 1 -11.21 2.12 6.50
CA ALA A 1 -10.04 1.60 5.75
C ALA A 1 -9.72 0.19 6.24
N MET A 2 -9.12 -0.67 5.42
CA MET A 2 -8.84 -2.08 5.78
C MET A 2 -7.69 -2.25 6.79
N GLY A 3 -6.79 -1.26 6.89
CA GLY A 3 -5.62 -1.31 7.76
C GLY A 3 -4.47 -2.15 7.18
N TRP A 4 -3.26 -1.94 7.70
CA TRP A 4 -2.03 -2.55 7.19
C TRP A 4 -1.96 -4.06 7.43
N GLN A 5 -2.50 -4.57 8.55
CA GLN A 5 -2.50 -6.01 8.82
C GLN A 5 -3.30 -6.79 7.77
N VAL A 6 -4.48 -6.31 7.41
CA VAL A 6 -5.33 -6.95 6.40
C VAL A 6 -4.70 -6.82 5.00
N PHE A 7 -4.02 -5.71 4.72
CA PHE A 7 -3.26 -5.53 3.50
C PHE A 7 -2.14 -6.57 3.37
N GLU A 8 -1.31 -6.73 4.42
CA GLU A 8 -0.26 -7.76 4.49
C GLU A 8 -0.83 -9.19 4.32
N ASP A 9 -1.93 -9.51 5.01
CA ASP A 9 -2.56 -10.82 4.90
C ASP A 9 -3.06 -11.11 3.48
N THR A 10 -3.57 -10.09 2.78
CA THR A 10 -4.01 -10.22 1.39
C THR A 10 -2.83 -10.53 0.46
N LEU A 11 -1.68 -9.88 0.69
CA LEU A 11 -0.47 -10.03 -0.12
C LEU A 11 0.12 -11.44 -0.06
N LYS A 12 -0.08 -12.19 1.02
CA LYS A 12 0.36 -13.59 1.15
C LYS A 12 -0.15 -14.50 0.03
N THR A 13 -1.26 -14.14 -0.61
CA THR A 13 -1.88 -14.92 -1.69
C THR A 13 -1.89 -14.20 -3.04
N ALA A 14 -1.39 -12.97 -3.09
CA ALA A 14 -1.37 -12.17 -4.31
C ALA A 14 -0.34 -12.72 -5.30
N LYS A 15 -0.76 -12.91 -6.56
CA LYS A 15 0.10 -13.37 -7.66
C LYS A 15 0.51 -12.25 -8.62
N LEU A 16 0.11 -11.02 -8.31
CA LEU A 16 0.37 -9.83 -9.10
C LEU A 16 0.95 -8.74 -8.21
N PRO A 17 1.67 -7.75 -8.78
CA PRO A 17 2.05 -6.54 -8.06
C PRO A 17 0.82 -5.82 -7.47
N VAL A 18 0.89 -5.45 -6.20
CA VAL A 18 -0.19 -4.76 -5.49
C VAL A 18 0.34 -3.46 -4.89
N TYR A 19 -0.48 -2.41 -4.94
CA TYR A 19 -0.18 -1.09 -4.38
C TYR A 19 -1.26 -0.70 -3.36
N ALA A 20 -0.85 -0.17 -2.21
CA ALA A 20 -1.78 0.33 -1.19
C ALA A 20 -2.49 1.60 -1.70
N LEU A 21 -3.78 1.73 -1.39
CA LEU A 21 -4.61 2.85 -1.86
C LEU A 21 -5.49 3.38 -0.74
N GLY A 22 -5.69 4.70 -0.73
CA GLY A 22 -6.65 5.37 0.13
C GLY A 22 -6.00 6.39 1.07
N GLY A 23 -5.71 7.58 0.55
CA GLY A 23 -5.12 8.67 1.35
C GLY A 23 -3.65 8.45 1.70
N MET A 24 -2.92 7.70 0.88
CA MET A 24 -1.50 7.39 1.09
C MET A 24 -0.62 8.62 0.88
N THR A 25 0.47 8.69 1.64
CA THR A 25 1.54 9.70 1.47
C THR A 25 2.83 9.04 0.97
N LYS A 26 3.87 9.85 0.75
CA LYS A 26 5.19 9.34 0.31
C LYS A 26 5.85 8.49 1.39
N GLU A 27 5.58 8.79 2.65
CA GLU A 27 6.14 8.11 3.82
C GLU A 27 5.61 6.67 3.94
N ASP A 28 4.41 6.41 3.42
CA ASP A 28 3.76 5.09 3.43
C ASP A 28 4.41 4.09 2.44
N VAL A 29 5.26 4.54 1.51
CA VAL A 29 5.90 3.66 0.52
C VAL A 29 6.70 2.55 1.18
N ASN A 30 7.52 2.90 2.18
CA ASN A 30 8.34 1.92 2.89
C ASN A 30 7.47 0.91 3.64
N LEU A 31 6.37 1.37 4.24
CA LEU A 31 5.45 0.50 4.96
C LEU A 31 4.73 -0.46 4.01
N ALA A 32 4.25 0.03 2.88
CA ALA A 32 3.64 -0.81 1.85
C ALA A 32 4.60 -1.90 1.35
N GLN A 33 5.88 -1.57 1.18
CA GLN A 33 6.93 -2.52 0.80
C GLN A 33 7.23 -3.54 1.88
N GLN A 34 7.30 -3.12 3.15
CA GLN A 34 7.50 -4.02 4.29
C GLN A 34 6.35 -5.03 4.43
N CYS A 35 5.12 -4.63 4.13
CA CYS A 35 3.97 -5.55 4.09
C CYS A 35 3.96 -6.50 2.87
N GLY A 36 4.88 -6.35 1.91
CA GLY A 36 4.98 -7.17 0.70
C GLY A 36 4.33 -6.57 -0.55
N GLY A 37 3.83 -5.34 -0.48
CA GLY A 37 3.33 -4.59 -1.63
C GLY A 37 4.45 -3.90 -2.40
N GLN A 38 4.16 -3.32 -3.57
CA GLN A 38 5.17 -2.61 -4.37
C GLN A 38 5.24 -1.11 -4.13
N GLY A 39 4.28 -0.56 -3.39
CA GLY A 39 4.27 0.85 -3.00
C GLY A 39 2.84 1.33 -2.79
N VAL A 40 2.63 2.62 -3.04
CA VAL A 40 1.34 3.29 -2.85
C VAL A 40 0.81 3.87 -4.15
N ALA A 41 -0.51 3.91 -4.30
CA ALA A 41 -1.21 4.60 -5.35
C ALA A 41 -1.79 5.92 -4.82
N GLY A 42 -1.48 7.03 -5.48
CA GLY A 42 -2.03 8.35 -5.17
C GLY A 42 -3.20 8.72 -6.06
N ILE A 43 -4.26 9.30 -5.47
CA ILE A 43 -5.37 9.93 -6.21
C ILE A 43 -5.37 11.45 -5.98
N ARG A 44 -5.27 11.86 -4.72
CA ARG A 44 -5.21 13.27 -4.28
C ARG A 44 -4.10 13.39 -3.23
N GLY A 45 -3.43 14.54 -3.17
CA GLY A 45 -2.51 14.86 -2.08
C GLY A 45 -1.11 14.22 -2.16
N LEU A 46 -0.79 13.45 -3.20
CA LEU A 46 0.50 12.73 -3.26
C LEU A 46 1.72 13.66 -3.43
N PHE A 47 1.51 14.83 -4.05
CA PHE A 47 2.59 15.76 -4.43
C PHE A 47 2.42 17.18 -3.87
N THR A 48 1.40 17.39 -3.04
CA THR A 48 1.15 18.65 -2.32
C THR A 48 1.56 18.48 -0.87
#